data_AF-X1AU97-F1
#
_entry.id   AF-X1AU97-F1
#
_cell.length_a   1.000
_cell.length_b   1.000
_cell.length_c   1.000
_cell.angle_alpha   90.00
_cell.angle_beta   90.00
_cell.angle_gamma   90.00
#
_symmetry.space_group_name_H-M   'P 1'
#
loop_
_entity.id
_entity.type
_entity.pdbx_description
1 polymer ?
#
loop_
_entity_poly.entity_id
_entity_poly.type
_entity_poly.pdbx_seq_one_letter_code
_entity_poly.pdbx_strand_id
1 'polypeptide(L)'
;MARKERERRYISEYMMHQWPQGGWQLNVELGPIPQEYVDRYGLGKAAAIFRPTRPRVDAIKWTREKYYLIEAKIRDIKAGIGDLSYYRGMIPLTPDLPPAPSSASLSASSSPPSPHGIQL
;
A
#
# COMPACT_ATOMS: atom_id res chain seq x y z
N MET A 1 -6.76 -18.81 12.13
CA MET A 1 -5.41 -18.74 11.54
C MET A 1 -5.42 -18.96 10.02
N ALA A 2 -5.87 -20.11 9.50
CA ALA A 2 -5.76 -20.48 8.08
C ALA A 2 -6.37 -19.52 7.03
N ARG A 3 -7.36 -18.68 7.40
CA ARG A 3 -7.99 -17.75 6.45
C ARG A 3 -7.15 -16.53 6.14
N LYS A 4 -6.68 -15.82 7.18
CA LYS A 4 -5.81 -14.64 7.01
C LYS A 4 -4.52 -15.02 6.30
N GLU A 5 -4.03 -16.23 6.56
CA GLU A 5 -2.86 -16.79 5.88
C GLU A 5 -3.11 -17.03 4.39
N ARG A 6 -4.30 -17.51 4.00
CA ARG A 6 -4.71 -17.60 2.58
C ARG A 6 -4.83 -16.24 1.91
N GLU A 7 -5.47 -15.27 2.55
CA GLU A 7 -5.58 -13.89 2.02
C GLU A 7 -4.18 -13.26 1.83
N ARG A 8 -3.27 -13.43 2.79
CA ARG A 8 -1.86 -12.99 2.69
C ARG A 8 -1.09 -13.68 1.57
N ARG A 9 -1.32 -14.98 1.37
CA ARG A 9 -0.71 -15.73 0.28
C ARG A 9 -1.19 -15.19 -1.07
N TYR A 10 -2.50 -15.01 -1.23
CA TYR A 10 -3.08 -14.52 -2.48
C TYR A 10 -2.63 -13.12 -2.84
N ILE A 11 -2.52 -12.20 -1.86
CA ILE A 11 -1.99 -10.87 -2.16
C ILE A 11 -0.54 -10.95 -2.63
N SER A 12 0.31 -11.76 -1.98
CA SER A 12 1.70 -11.92 -2.41
C SER A 12 1.82 -12.48 -3.83
N GLU A 13 1.07 -13.54 -4.14
CA GLU A 13 1.01 -14.12 -5.48
C GLU A 13 0.50 -13.10 -6.51
N TYR A 14 -0.59 -12.39 -6.19
CA TYR A 14 -1.14 -11.34 -7.05
C TYR A 14 -0.11 -10.24 -7.35
N MET A 15 0.60 -9.72 -6.35
CA MET A 15 1.60 -8.66 -6.55
C MET A 15 2.74 -9.12 -7.45
N MET A 16 3.22 -10.36 -7.28
CA MET A 16 4.30 -10.92 -8.10
C MET A 16 3.87 -11.11 -9.57
N HIS A 17 2.65 -11.56 -9.81
CA HIS A 17 2.12 -11.75 -11.16
C HIS A 17 1.74 -10.44 -11.84
N GLN A 18 1.08 -9.52 -11.12
CA GLN A 18 0.58 -8.27 -11.67
C GLN A 18 1.69 -7.23 -11.84
N TRP A 19 2.69 -7.20 -10.94
CA TRP A 19 3.78 -6.23 -10.93
C TRP A 19 5.15 -6.88 -10.71
N PRO A 20 5.65 -7.68 -11.68
CA PRO A 20 6.91 -8.41 -11.53
C PRO A 20 8.14 -7.48 -11.44
N GLN A 21 8.04 -6.26 -11.96
CA GLN A 21 9.13 -5.29 -12.04
C GLN A 21 9.31 -4.48 -10.73
N GLY A 22 8.60 -4.85 -9.66
CA GLY A 22 8.74 -4.24 -8.33
C GLY A 22 8.05 -2.87 -8.19
N GLY A 23 8.53 -2.09 -7.20
CA GLY A 23 7.89 -0.84 -6.79
C GLY A 23 6.58 -1.08 -6.03
N TRP A 24 6.52 -2.15 -5.25
CA TRP A 24 5.42 -2.45 -4.34
C TRP A 24 5.95 -3.00 -3.03
N GLN A 25 5.11 -2.98 -2.01
CA GLN A 25 5.41 -3.52 -0.69
C GLN A 25 4.13 -4.11 -0.08
N LEU A 26 4.28 -5.21 0.66
CA LEU A 26 3.18 -5.82 1.41
C LEU A 26 3.13 -5.29 2.85
N ASN A 27 1.93 -5.34 3.44
CA ASN A 27 1.69 -5.09 4.86
C ASN A 27 2.23 -3.73 5.33
N VAL A 28 1.90 -2.68 4.59
CA VAL A 28 2.44 -1.33 4.78
C VAL A 28 1.64 -0.60 5.84
N GLU A 29 2.36 -0.09 6.85
CA GLU A 29 1.77 0.78 7.87
C GLU A 29 1.37 2.14 7.28
N LEU A 30 0.19 2.63 7.61
CA LEU A 30 -0.35 3.92 7.16
C LEU A 30 -0.61 4.87 8.33
N GLY A 31 -0.67 6.16 8.03
CA GLY A 31 -1.04 7.21 8.97
C GLY A 31 0.15 7.94 9.60
N PRO A 32 -0.16 8.97 10.40
CA PRO A 32 0.83 9.89 10.93
C PRO A 32 1.71 9.26 12.02
N ILE A 33 2.87 9.88 12.19
CA ILE A 33 3.73 9.70 13.36
C ILE A 33 3.81 11.06 14.05
N PRO A 34 3.58 11.15 15.37
CA PRO A 34 3.68 12.44 16.07
C PRO A 34 5.07 13.07 15.89
N GLN A 35 5.10 14.34 15.47
CA GLN A 35 6.33 15.04 15.09
C GLN A 35 7.35 15.09 16.23
N GLU A 36 6.90 15.27 17.48
CA GLU A 36 7.77 15.27 18.66
C GLU A 36 8.63 14.00 18.81
N TYR A 37 8.13 12.84 18.35
CA TYR A 37 8.87 11.58 18.35
C TYR A 37 9.82 11.49 17.16
N VAL A 38 9.42 12.03 16.01
CA VAL A 38 10.30 12.14 14.83
C VAL A 38 11.50 13.02 15.15
N ASP A 39 11.29 14.17 15.79
CA ASP A 39 12.36 15.10 16.16
C ASP A 39 13.31 14.49 17.21
N ARG A 40 12.75 13.78 18.19
CA ARG A 40 13.53 13.19 19.30
C ARG A 40 14.31 11.94 18.90
N TYR A 41 13.75 11.10 18.05
CA TYR A 41 14.28 9.74 17.79
C TYR A 41 14.66 9.48 16.33
N GLY A 42 14.34 10.40 15.42
CA GLY A 42 14.42 10.19 13.97
C GLY A 42 13.25 9.36 13.43
N LEU A 43 12.98 9.51 12.14
CA LEU A 43 11.81 8.90 11.47
C LEU A 43 11.75 7.37 11.64
N GLY A 44 12.84 6.65 11.42
CA GLY A 44 12.84 5.18 11.47
C GLY A 44 12.51 4.62 12.86
N LYS A 45 13.09 5.20 13.93
CA LYS A 45 12.81 4.76 15.30
C LYS A 45 11.42 5.20 15.75
N ALA A 46 10.99 6.41 15.38
CA ALA A 46 9.63 6.86 15.64
C ALA A 46 8.60 5.96 14.94
N ALA A 47 8.81 5.63 13.66
CA ALA A 47 7.97 4.70 12.92
C ALA A 47 7.85 3.37 13.65
N ALA A 48 8.98 2.77 14.07
CA ALA A 48 9.02 1.51 14.82
C ALA A 48 8.16 1.54 16.10
N ILE A 49 8.19 2.65 16.86
CA ILE A 49 7.38 2.83 18.08
C ILE A 49 5.88 2.81 17.76
N PHE A 50 5.46 3.45 16.67
CA PHE A 50 4.06 3.58 16.28
C PHE A 50 3.55 2.48 15.34
N ARG A 51 4.39 1.52 14.92
CA ARG A 51 3.98 0.36 14.09
C ARG A 51 2.79 -0.44 14.65
N PRO A 52 2.59 -0.60 15.98
CA PRO A 52 1.45 -1.35 16.50
C PRO A 52 0.11 -0.62 16.38
N THR A 53 0.12 0.71 16.36
CA THR A 53 -1.10 1.53 16.37
C THR A 53 -1.50 2.03 14.98
N ARG A 54 -0.57 2.01 14.03
CA ARG A 54 -0.83 2.36 12.64
C ARG A 54 -1.60 1.25 11.91
N PRO A 55 -2.69 1.57 11.19
CA PRO A 55 -3.38 0.60 10.35
C PRO A 55 -2.48 0.10 9.22
N ARG A 56 -2.83 -1.04 8.64
CA ARG A 56 -2.00 -1.71 7.63
C ARG A 56 -2.83 -2.05 6.41
N VAL A 57 -2.35 -1.61 5.25
CA VAL A 57 -2.88 -2.05 3.96
C VAL A 57 -2.16 -3.33 3.54
N ASP A 58 -2.89 -4.29 2.96
CA ASP A 58 -2.29 -5.57 2.55
C ASP A 58 -1.16 -5.39 1.55
N ALA A 59 -1.31 -4.49 0.59
CA ALA A 59 -0.22 -4.07 -0.28
C ALA A 59 -0.38 -2.64 -0.80
N ILE A 60 0.75 -2.05 -1.15
CA ILE A 60 0.82 -0.81 -1.91
C ILE A 60 1.70 -1.02 -3.14
N LYS A 61 1.26 -0.49 -4.28
CA LYS A 61 2.08 -0.33 -5.49
C LYS A 61 2.22 1.16 -5.74
N TRP A 62 3.44 1.64 -5.96
CA TRP A 62 3.67 3.02 -6.36
C TRP A 62 4.21 3.12 -7.79
N THR A 63 3.85 4.23 -8.41
CA THR A 63 4.37 4.72 -9.68
C THR A 63 4.78 6.17 -9.49
N ARG A 64 5.29 6.83 -10.54
CA ARG A 64 5.59 8.27 -10.51
C ARG A 64 4.37 9.15 -10.27
N GLU A 65 3.16 8.64 -10.51
CA GLU A 65 1.95 9.48 -10.51
C GLU A 65 1.04 9.17 -9.33
N LYS A 66 1.05 7.93 -8.86
CA LYS A 66 0.04 7.44 -7.92
C LYS A 66 0.51 6.24 -7.12
N TYR A 67 -0.17 6.12 -5.99
CA TYR A 67 -0.26 4.90 -5.20
C TYR A 67 -1.52 4.12 -5.58
N TYR A 68 -1.35 2.82 -5.71
CA TYR A 68 -2.43 1.85 -5.77
C TYR A 68 -2.46 1.16 -4.41
N LEU A 69 -3.62 1.22 -3.74
CA LEU A 69 -3.88 0.50 -2.50
C LEU A 69 -4.60 -0.79 -2.84
N ILE A 70 -4.12 -1.90 -2.30
CA ILE A 70 -4.66 -3.22 -2.59
C ILE A 70 -4.99 -3.90 -1.26
N GLU A 71 -6.22 -4.40 -1.18
CA GLU A 71 -6.75 -5.14 -0.03
C GLU A 71 -7.30 -6.47 -0.53
N ALA A 72 -6.87 -7.58 0.07
CA ALA A 72 -7.32 -8.92 -0.31
C ALA A 72 -8.54 -9.32 0.55
N LYS A 73 -9.73 -9.27 -0.03
CA LYS A 73 -10.97 -9.77 0.61
C LYS A 73 -11.58 -10.91 -0.18
N ILE A 74 -11.73 -12.08 0.44
CA ILE A 74 -12.34 -13.27 -0.21
C ILE A 74 -13.87 -13.27 -0.10
N ARG A 75 -14.46 -12.66 0.94
CA ARG A 75 -15.93 -12.76 1.20
C ARG A 75 -16.63 -11.45 1.49
N ASP A 76 -15.95 -10.47 2.09
CA ASP A 76 -16.55 -9.19 2.46
C ASP A 76 -15.90 -8.05 1.69
N ILE A 77 -16.31 -7.94 0.43
CA ILE A 77 -15.81 -6.93 -0.50
C ILE A 77 -16.24 -5.53 -0.03
N LYS A 78 -17.44 -5.38 0.54
CA LYS A 78 -17.95 -4.09 1.02
C LYS A 78 -17.09 -3.53 2.15
N ALA A 79 -16.70 -4.37 3.11
CA ALA A 79 -15.74 -3.98 4.15
C ALA A 79 -14.40 -3.54 3.53
N GLY A 80 -13.89 -4.29 2.54
CA GLY A 80 -12.66 -3.92 1.83
C GLY A 80 -12.72 -2.56 1.12
N ILE A 81 -13.86 -2.20 0.53
CA ILE A 81 -14.05 -0.86 -0.07
C ILE A 81 -14.01 0.23 1.00
N GLY A 82 -14.60 -0.03 2.17
CA GLY A 82 -14.54 0.86 3.33
C GLY A 82 -13.10 1.06 3.81
N ASP A 83 -12.36 -0.03 4.00
CA ASP A 83 -10.95 -0.01 4.38
C ASP A 83 -10.11 0.81 3.38
N LEU A 84 -10.26 0.56 2.07
CA LEU A 84 -9.53 1.29 1.03
C LEU A 84 -9.87 2.80 1.02
N SER A 85 -11.13 3.15 1.24
CA SER A 85 -11.56 4.56 1.32
C SER A 85 -10.94 5.26 2.52
N TYR A 86 -10.87 4.59 3.66
CA TYR A 86 -10.21 5.07 4.87
C TYR A 86 -8.69 5.22 4.66
N TYR A 87 -8.03 4.20 4.12
CA TYR A 87 -6.59 4.19 3.85
C TYR A 87 -6.15 5.29 2.87
N ARG A 88 -6.96 5.61 1.86
CA ARG A 88 -6.68 6.71 0.93
C ARG A 88 -6.46 8.04 1.66
N GLY A 89 -7.24 8.32 2.71
CA GLY A 89 -7.10 9.54 3.51
C GLY A 89 -5.80 9.60 4.33
N MET A 90 -5.14 8.46 4.54
CA MET A 90 -3.93 8.36 5.35
C MET A 90 -2.63 8.48 4.56
N ILE A 91 -2.66 8.22 3.25
CA ILE A 91 -1.47 8.30 2.38
C ILE A 91 -0.71 9.63 2.52
N PRO A 92 -1.35 10.81 2.40
CA PRO A 92 -0.62 12.08 2.53
C PRO A 92 -0.08 12.34 3.95
N LEU A 93 -0.59 11.60 4.94
CA LEU A 93 -0.18 11.71 6.34
C LEU A 93 0.91 10.71 6.71
N THR A 94 1.34 9.85 5.79
CA THR A 94 2.26 8.75 6.09
C THR A 94 3.70 9.15 5.73
N PRO A 95 4.55 9.52 6.70
CA PRO A 95 5.84 10.16 6.43
C PRO A 95 6.93 9.21 5.92
N ASP A 96 6.80 7.91 6.18
CA ASP A 96 7.75 6.84 5.85
C ASP A 96 7.27 5.98 4.67
N LEU A 97 6.26 6.45 3.94
CA LEU A 97 5.74 5.75 2.79
C LEU A 97 6.79 5.75 1.66
N PRO A 98 7.01 4.62 0.95
CA PRO A 98 7.97 4.59 -0.15
C PRO A 98 7.64 5.69 -1.17
N PRO A 99 8.64 6.47 -1.65
CA PRO A 99 8.35 7.62 -2.49
C PRO A 99 7.70 7.17 -3.81
N ALA A 100 6.50 7.69 -4.08
CA ALA A 100 6.06 7.89 -5.45
C ALA A 100 7.04 8.92 -6.04
N PRO A 101 7.79 8.60 -7.12
CA PRO A 101 8.68 9.58 -7.72
C PRO A 101 7.88 10.84 -8.02
N SER A 102 8.36 12.00 -7.60
CA SER A 102 7.65 13.27 -7.81
C SER A 102 7.33 13.49 -9.30
N SER A 103 6.29 14.26 -9.58
CA SER A 103 5.83 14.70 -10.91
C SER A 103 6.87 15.48 -11.73
N ALA A 104 8.15 15.51 -11.33
CA ALA A 104 9.22 16.28 -11.94
C ALA A 104 9.99 15.53 -13.06
N SER A 105 9.46 14.46 -13.65
CA SER A 105 10.09 13.83 -14.83
C SER A 105 9.06 13.25 -15.81
N LEU A 106 8.40 14.16 -16.52
CA LEU A 106 7.62 13.87 -17.72
C LEU A 106 8.56 13.48 -18.88
N SER A 107 8.86 12.19 -18.99
CA SER A 107 9.05 11.49 -20.28
C SER A 107 9.27 9.99 -20.04
N ALA A 108 8.20 9.21 -20.23
CA ALA A 108 8.18 7.88 -20.84
C ALA A 108 6.85 7.21 -20.49
N SER A 109 6.02 7.06 -21.51
CA SER A 109 4.74 6.36 -21.49
C SER A 109 4.91 4.89 -21.08
N SER A 110 4.25 4.49 -20.00
CA SER A 110 3.80 3.11 -19.83
C SER A 110 2.43 3.09 -19.17
N SER A 111 1.40 2.99 -20.02
CA SER A 111 0.05 2.68 -19.55
C SER A 111 0.08 1.34 -18.79
N PRO A 112 -0.64 1.20 -17.67
CA PRO A 112 -0.81 -0.10 -17.04
C PRO A 112 -1.53 -1.05 -18.01
N PRO A 113 -1.19 -2.35 -18.01
CA PRO A 113 -1.93 -3.32 -18.82
C PRO A 113 -3.40 -3.34 -18.41
N SER A 114 -4.29 -3.31 -19.41
CA SER A 114 -5.73 -3.44 -19.23
C SER A 114 -6.05 -4.71 -18.43
N PRO A 115 -7.02 -4.69 -17.51
CA PRO A 115 -7.50 -5.91 -16.88
C PRO A 115 -8.13 -6.77 -17.97
N HIS A 116 -7.47 -7.86 -18.34
CA HIS A 116 -8.06 -8.86 -19.22
C HIS A 116 -9.38 -9.31 -18.58
N GLY A 117 -10.46 -9.10 -19.34
CA GLY A 117 -11.79 -9.54 -18.97
C GLY A 117 -11.75 -11.03 -18.67
N ILE A 118 -12.30 -11.38 -17.51
CA ILE A 118 -12.74 -12.75 -17.24
C ILE A 118 -13.87 -12.99 -18.24
N GLN A 119 -13.59 -13.73 -19.32
CA GLN A 119 -14.64 -14.38 -20.10
C GLN A 119 -15.19 -15.51 -19.24
N LEU A 120 -16.45 -15.35 -18.82
CA LEU A 120 -17.31 -16.45 -18.38
C LEU A 120 -17.76 -17.24 -19.60
#